data_AF-A0A378MSP4-F1
#
_entry.id   AF-A0A378MSP4-F1
#
_cell.length_a   1.000
_cell.length_b   1.000
_cell.length_c   1.000
_cell.angle_alpha   90.00
_cell.angle_beta   90.00
_cell.angle_gamma   90.00
#
_symmetry.space_group_name_H-M   'P 1'
#
loop_
_entity.id
_entity.type
_entity.pdbx_description
1 polymer ?
#
loop_
_entity_poly.entity_id
_entity_poly.type
_entity_poly.pdbx_seq_one_letter_code
_entity_poly.pdbx_strand_id
1 'polypeptide(L)' 'MFQLTTDKELLVSLGLRVRKYREVLNLSQSELARVSGLHRSYIVSVEKGERNISYINLVRLAGALNIKISLLVED' A
#
# COMPACT_ATOMS: atom_id res chain seq x y z
N MET A 1 1.41 -8.65 -26.20
CA MET A 1 2.69 -8.98 -25.55
C MET A 1 2.53 -8.58 -24.10
N PHE A 2 2.23 -9.53 -23.20
CA PHE A 2 2.21 -9.22 -21.77
C PHE A 2 3.67 -8.94 -21.39
N GLN A 3 3.98 -7.69 -21.08
CA GLN A 3 5.26 -7.36 -20.46
C GLN A 3 5.32 -8.16 -19.16
N LEU A 4 6.34 -9.00 -19.00
CA LEU A 4 6.60 -9.70 -17.75
C LEU A 4 7.09 -8.65 -16.74
N THR A 5 6.16 -7.99 -16.06
CA THR A 5 6.46 -7.13 -14.92
C THR A 5 7.05 -7.99 -13.82
N THR A 6 8.22 -7.62 -13.32
CA THR A 6 8.87 -8.35 -12.23
C THR A 6 8.06 -8.20 -10.93
N ASP A 7 8.15 -9.19 -10.03
CA ASP A 7 7.54 -9.09 -8.70
C ASP A 7 7.92 -7.78 -8.00
N LYS A 8 9.16 -7.33 -8.17
CA LYS A 8 9.64 -6.08 -7.58
C LYS A 8 8.92 -4.87 -8.14
N GLU A 9 8.71 -4.79 -9.45
CA GLU A 9 7.97 -3.70 -10.10
C GLU A 9 6.50 -3.68 -9.65
N LEU A 10 5.87 -4.85 -9.50
CA LEU A 10 4.50 -4.95 -8.96
C LEU A 10 4.41 -4.41 -7.52
N LEU A 11 5.36 -4.78 -6.67
CA LEU A 11 5.40 -4.31 -5.27
C LEU A 11 5.68 -2.81 -5.17
N VAL A 12 6.57 -2.28 -6.02
CA VAL A 12 6.85 -0.84 -6.08
C VAL A 12 5.61 -0.08 -6.55
N SER A 13 4.92 -0.56 -7.59
CA SER A 13 3.69 0.04 -8.10
C SER A 13 2.59 0.11 -7.03
N LEU A 14 2.37 -0.99 -6.31
CA LEU A 14 1.47 -1.04 -5.16
C LEU A 14 1.89 -0.04 -4.06
N GLY A 15 3.16 -0.02 -3.69
CA GLY A 15 3.70 0.89 -2.68
C GLY A 15 3.50 2.36 -3.02
N LEU A 16 3.68 2.73 -4.29
CA LEU A 16 3.42 4.08 -4.79
C LEU A 16 1.94 4.46 -4.70
N ARG A 17 1.01 3.54 -4.98
CA ARG A 17 -0.43 3.78 -4.81
C ARG A 17 -0.80 3.99 -3.35
N VAL A 18 -0.28 3.15 -2.44
CA VAL A 18 -0.48 3.32 -0.99
C VAL A 18 0.00 4.71 -0.54
N ARG A 19 1.22 5.09 -0.94
CA ARG A 19 1.81 6.40 -0.63
C ARG A 19 0.96 7.55 -1.18
N LYS A 20 0.52 7.46 -2.44
CA LYS A 20 -0.32 8.48 -3.09
C LYS A 20 -1.58 8.76 -2.28
N TYR A 21 -2.34 7.72 -1.94
CA TYR A 21 -3.58 7.90 -1.18
C TYR A 21 -3.32 8.35 0.26
N ARG A 22 -2.22 7.92 0.87
CA ARG A 22 -1.80 8.42 2.19
C ARG A 22 -1.56 9.93 2.17
N GLU A 23 -0.81 10.41 1.18
CA GLU A 23 -0.47 11.83 1.03
C GLU A 23 -1.72 12.68 0.68
N VAL A 24 -2.65 12.15 -0.14
CA VAL A 24 -3.94 12.81 -0.41
C VAL A 24 -4.76 13.05 0.87
N LEU A 25 -4.67 12.13 1.84
CA LEU A 25 -5.32 12.27 3.15
C LEU A 25 -4.48 13.07 4.17
N ASN A 26 -3.34 13.63 3.77
CA ASN A 26 -2.38 14.32 4.65
C ASN A 26 -1.93 13.47 5.86
N LEU A 27 -1.85 12.15 5.70
CA LEU A 27 -1.39 11.25 6.75
C LEU A 27 0.13 11.08 6.67
N SER A 28 0.82 11.16 7.80
CA SER A 28 2.16 10.60 7.95
C SER A 28 2.11 9.07 7.96
N GLN A 29 3.26 8.42 7.75
CA GLN A 29 3.36 6.97 7.84
C GLN A 29 2.99 6.44 9.24
N SER A 30 3.27 7.22 10.29
CA SER A 30 2.91 6.90 11.67
C SER A 30 1.40 6.99 11.89
N GLU A 31 0.75 7.98 11.29
CA GLU A 31 -0.71 8.11 11.37
C GLU A 31 -1.42 7.02 10.59
N LEU A 32 -0.96 6.69 9.37
CA LEU A 32 -1.49 5.56 8.61
C LEU A 32 -1.32 4.24 9.37
N ALA A 33 -0.16 4.01 9.98
CA ALA A 33 0.09 2.86 10.85
C ALA A 33 -0.93 2.79 11.99
N ARG A 34 -1.14 3.91 12.69
CA ARG A 34 -2.11 4.02 13.79
C ARG A 34 -3.54 3.69 13.34
N VAL A 35 -4.00 4.27 12.22
CA VAL A 35 -5.39 4.08 11.75
C VAL A 35 -5.62 2.72 11.08
N SER A 36 -4.59 2.11 10.49
CA SER A 36 -4.69 0.76 9.90
C SER A 36 -4.47 -0.37 10.91
N GLY A 37 -3.99 -0.06 12.12
CA GLY A 37 -3.59 -1.05 13.12
C GLY A 37 -2.34 -1.84 12.69
N LEU A 38 -1.54 -1.30 11.77
CA LEU A 38 -0.30 -1.91 11.28
C LEU A 38 0.91 -1.23 11.91
N HIS A 39 2.03 -1.94 12.00
CA HIS A 39 3.26 -1.34 12.52
C HIS A 39 3.83 -0.32 11.52
N ARG A 40 4.36 0.80 12.00
CA ARG A 40 4.93 1.87 11.14
C ARG A 40 6.00 1.33 10.17
N SER A 41 6.91 0.48 10.63
CA SER A 41 7.94 -0.11 9.75
C SER A 41 7.35 -1.00 8.65
N TYR A 42 6.18 -1.60 8.89
CA TYR A 42 5.46 -2.36 7.87
C TYR A 42 4.91 -1.42 6.79
N ILE A 43 4.32 -0.28 7.18
CA ILE A 43 3.89 0.76 6.22
C ILE A 43 5.06 1.25 5.37
N VAL A 44 6.18 1.60 6.00
CA VAL A 44 7.39 2.07 5.29
C VAL A 44 7.87 1.05 4.26
N SER A 45 7.95 -0.22 4.64
CA SER A 45 8.44 -1.28 3.76
C SER A 45 7.44 -1.63 2.64
N VAL A 46 6.13 -1.52 2.88
CA VAL A 46 5.11 -1.60 1.83
C VAL A 46 5.26 -0.45 0.83
N GLU A 47 5.39 0.79 1.29
CA GLU A 47 5.54 1.97 0.40
C GLU A 47 6.81 1.92 -0.45
N LYS A 48 7.86 1.24 0.02
CA LYS A 48 9.11 1.00 -0.73
C LYS A 48 9.05 -0.24 -1.64
N GLY A 49 7.94 -0.97 -1.65
CA GLY A 49 7.81 -2.24 -2.38
C GLY A 49 8.77 -3.32 -1.87
N GLU A 50 9.14 -3.32 -0.59
CA GLU A 50 10.02 -4.30 0.06
C GLU A 50 9.23 -5.47 0.67
N ARG A 51 7.90 -5.36 0.73
CA ARG A 51 7.01 -6.39 1.31
C ARG A 51 5.90 -6.75 0.35
N ASN A 52 5.70 -8.05 0.16
CA ASN A 52 4.45 -8.58 -0.34
C ASN A 52 3.41 -8.53 0.79
N ILE A 53 2.39 -7.69 0.62
CA ILE A 53 1.33 -7.50 1.61
C ILE A 53 0.30 -8.64 1.52
N SER A 54 -0.12 -9.17 2.67
CA SER A 54 -1.22 -10.14 2.68
C SER A 54 -2.55 -9.47 2.37
N TYR A 55 -3.51 -10.23 1.84
CA TYR A 55 -4.85 -9.71 1.54
C TYR A 55 -5.52 -9.00 2.74
N ILE A 56 -5.44 -9.58 3.94
CA ILE A 56 -6.03 -8.98 5.16
C ILE A 56 -5.43 -7.61 5.45
N ASN A 57 -4.11 -7.46 5.34
CA ASN A 57 -3.45 -6.19 5.58
C ASN A 57 -3.74 -5.17 4.47
N LEU A 58 -3.93 -5.63 3.24
CA LEU A 58 -4.33 -4.80 2.12
C LEU A 58 -5.76 -4.25 2.31
N VAL A 59 -6.69 -5.07 2.80
CA VAL A 59 -8.05 -4.63 3.20
C VAL A 59 -7.98 -3.59 4.33
N ARG A 60 -7.15 -3.81 5.35
CA ARG A 60 -6.94 -2.83 6.44
C ARG A 60 -6.38 -1.51 5.94
N LEU A 61 -5.40 -1.55 5.04
CA LEU A 61 -4.87 -0.33 4.40
C LEU A 61 -5.93 0.40 3.58
N ALA A 62 -6.69 -0.31 2.75
CA ALA A 62 -7.75 0.29 1.97
C ALA A 62 -8.80 0.99 2.85
N GLY A 63 -9.20 0.34 3.96
CA GLY A 63 -10.10 0.94 4.95
C GLY A 63 -9.51 2.17 5.64
N ALA A 64 -8.24 2.10 6.06
CA ALA A 64 -7.54 3.24 6.67
C ALA A 64 -7.32 4.41 5.71
N LEU A 65 -7.20 4.13 4.41
CA LEU A 65 -7.09 5.10 3.33
C LEU A 65 -8.45 5.54 2.78
N ASN A 66 -9.56 5.07 3.36
CA ASN A 66 -10.93 5.36 2.96
C ASN A 66 -11.19 5.18 1.44
N ILE A 67 -10.63 4.13 0.85
CA ILE A 67 -10.74 3.81 -0.58
C ILE A 67 -11.15 2.35 -0.79
N LYS A 68 -11.63 2.04 -2.00
CA LYS A 68 -11.83 0.65 -2.42
C LYS A 68 -10.47 -0.04 -2.59
N ILE A 69 -10.38 -1.32 -2.21
CA ILE A 69 -9.16 -2.12 -2.37
C ILE A 69 -8.69 -2.20 -3.83
N SER A 70 -9.63 -2.17 -4.78
CA SER A 70 -9.34 -2.15 -6.23
C SER A 70 -8.57 -0.92 -6.70
N LEU A 71 -8.46 0.13 -5.88
CA LEU A 71 -7.63 1.29 -6.20
C LEU A 71 -6.16 1.10 -5.75
N LEU A 72 -5.85 0.05 -5.00
CA LEU A 72 -4.49 -0.31 -4.61
C LEU A 72 -3.87 -1.35 -5.55
N VAL A 73 -4.68 -2.07 -6.32
CA VAL A 73 -4.26 -3.14 -7.24
C VAL A 73 -4.68 -2.79 -8.66
N GLU A 74 -3.87 -3.18 -9.64
CA GLU A 74 -4.20 -3.10 -11.07
C GLU A 74 -4.11 -4.52 -11.63
N ASP A 75 -5.02 -4.84 -12.56
CA ASP A 75 -5.11 -6.14 -13.26
C ASP A 75 -4.00 -6.33 -14.30
#